data_AF-A0A1Q6VPP7-F1
#
_entry.id   AF-A0A1Q6VPP7-F1
#
_cell.length_a   1.000
_cell.length_b   1.000
_cell.length_c   1.000
_cell.angle_alpha   90.00
_cell.angle_beta   90.00
_cell.angle_gamma   90.00
#
_symmetry.space_group_name_H-M   'P 1'
#
loop_
_entity.id
_entity.type
_entity.pdbx_description
1 polymer ?
#
loop_
_entity_poly.entity_id
_entity_poly.type
_entity_poly.pdbx_seq_one_letter_code
_entity_poly.pdbx_strand_id
1 'polypeptide(L)'
;MSANNYGNGGLSFIDRQIYRYLLIPFTKKALLQQEKQFTWMERYVTDGKPKPQWGPGRDDAMNLTKYFMTNMAEDKTFGPTDFPSIWNLADRSGKDNAGKQMLLNWTGDTPAVRSVLIDSALGLGAPARPWFLQRMADLDHYLSNLPPPKWPFTETNPINQQVATDGQKIYTRDCAACHDPRAEFTNKVIPITEIGTDPERMYSWSKDAAAEANRRVKQMGIERPPMVETLDPYGYVSPPLDGIWLRAPYLHNGSVPTLRDLLNSQNERPQTFHRGYDVFDPVKVGFREPLPRATGPTGELTQPYILFDTREKGNGNNGHTYGTQLSNQDKEKLLEYLKTL
;
A
#
# COMPACT_ATOMS: atom_id res chain seq x y z
N MET A 1 17.15 10.73 61.60
CA MET A 1 17.26 10.54 60.13
C MET A 1 17.39 9.05 59.86
N SER A 2 16.29 8.33 59.61
CA SER A 2 16.38 6.90 59.27
C SER A 2 16.72 6.75 57.80
N ALA A 3 17.83 6.08 57.51
CA ALA A 3 18.23 5.72 56.17
C ALA A 3 17.12 4.89 55.51
N ASN A 4 16.57 5.42 54.42
CA ASN A 4 15.68 4.69 53.52
C ASN A 4 16.47 3.55 52.87
N ASN A 5 16.41 2.38 53.48
CA ASN A 5 17.15 1.18 53.10
C ASN A 5 16.41 0.46 51.96
N TYR A 6 16.37 1.06 50.77
CA TYR A 6 15.75 0.45 49.57
C TYR A 6 16.65 -0.57 48.87
N GLY A 7 17.50 -1.31 49.60
CA GLY A 7 18.39 -2.33 49.02
C GLY A 7 17.66 -3.48 48.31
N ASN A 8 16.36 -3.62 48.53
CA ASN A 8 15.49 -4.63 47.92
C ASN A 8 14.36 -4.02 47.06
N GLY A 9 14.43 -2.73 46.70
CA GLY A 9 13.38 -2.05 45.94
C GLY A 9 12.03 -1.91 46.66
N GLY A 10 12.01 -2.03 48.00
CA GLY A 10 10.79 -1.89 48.81
C GLY A 10 9.92 -3.15 48.93
N LEU A 11 10.35 -4.30 48.42
CA LEU A 11 9.59 -5.56 48.46
C LEU A 11 9.86 -6.40 49.71
N SER A 12 8.82 -7.07 50.24
CA SER A 12 8.96 -8.02 51.36
C SER A 12 9.72 -9.28 50.92
N PHE A 13 10.16 -10.10 51.89
CA PHE A 13 10.80 -11.39 51.59
C PHE A 13 9.91 -12.32 50.76
N ILE A 14 8.61 -12.38 51.09
CA ILE A 14 7.62 -13.20 50.39
C ILE A 14 7.44 -12.69 48.96
N ASP A 15 7.25 -11.38 48.78
CA ASP A 15 7.12 -10.77 47.45
C ASP A 15 8.34 -11.06 46.58
N ARG A 16 9.54 -11.00 47.16
CA ARG A 16 10.77 -11.36 46.44
C ARG A 16 10.79 -12.82 45.98
N GLN A 17 10.32 -13.77 46.78
CA GLN A 17 10.25 -15.17 46.35
C GLN A 17 9.22 -15.34 45.22
N ILE A 18 8.06 -14.68 45.34
CA ILE A 18 7.02 -14.67 44.31
C ILE A 18 7.57 -14.06 43.01
N TYR A 19 8.22 -12.89 43.07
CA TYR A 19 8.82 -12.27 41.89
C TYR A 19 9.87 -13.16 41.24
N ARG A 20 10.81 -13.72 42.02
CA ARG A 20 11.94 -14.51 41.51
C ARG A 20 11.51 -15.84 40.90
N TYR A 21 10.60 -16.55 41.56
CA TYR A 21 10.28 -17.94 41.20
C TYR A 21 8.93 -18.11 40.52
N LEU A 22 8.05 -17.11 40.57
CA LEU A 22 6.75 -17.12 39.91
C LEU A 22 6.69 -16.06 38.79
N LEU A 23 6.66 -14.78 39.15
CA LEU A 23 6.32 -13.71 38.19
C LEU A 23 7.37 -13.58 37.08
N ILE A 24 8.66 -13.51 37.40
CA ILE A 24 9.72 -13.38 36.38
C ILE A 24 9.71 -14.58 35.42
N PRO A 25 9.69 -15.85 35.89
CA PRO A 25 9.56 -17.00 34.99
C PRO A 25 8.30 -16.99 34.13
N PHE A 26 7.14 -16.66 34.69
CA PHE A 26 5.88 -16.57 33.92
C PHE A 26 5.91 -15.44 32.90
N THR A 27 6.39 -14.25 33.27
CA THR A 27 6.56 -13.12 32.35
C THR A 27 7.55 -13.47 31.25
N LYS A 28 8.71 -14.08 31.57
CA LYS A 28 9.66 -14.55 30.56
C LYS A 28 9.01 -15.56 29.61
N LYS A 29 8.26 -16.53 30.13
CA LYS A 29 7.55 -17.52 29.31
C LYS A 29 6.52 -16.85 28.40
N ALA A 30 5.74 -15.90 28.93
CA ALA A 30 4.75 -15.16 28.15
C ALA A 30 5.41 -14.31 27.05
N LEU A 31 6.51 -13.61 27.36
CA LEU A 31 7.27 -12.84 26.38
C LEU A 31 7.87 -13.73 25.28
N LEU A 32 8.43 -14.90 25.61
CA LEU A 32 8.95 -15.86 24.61
C LEU A 32 7.82 -16.48 23.77
N GLN A 33 6.62 -16.61 24.32
CA GLN A 33 5.44 -17.03 23.54
C GLN A 33 4.95 -15.92 22.62
N GLN A 34 5.01 -14.67 23.08
CA GLN A 34 4.62 -13.50 22.32
C GLN A 34 5.63 -13.17 21.20
N GLU A 35 6.93 -13.35 21.44
CA GLU A 35 8.00 -13.25 20.43
C GLU A 35 7.68 -14.14 19.21
N LYS A 36 7.23 -15.38 19.43
CA LYS A 36 6.80 -16.30 18.37
C LYS A 36 5.57 -15.82 17.58
N GLN A 37 4.78 -14.90 18.12
CA GLN A 37 3.64 -14.29 17.40
C GLN A 37 4.07 -13.05 16.59
N PHE A 38 5.30 -12.60 16.81
CA PHE A 38 5.93 -11.45 16.18
C PHE A 38 7.01 -11.85 15.18
N THR A 39 7.18 -13.15 14.92
CA THR A 39 8.11 -13.69 13.91
C THR A 39 7.88 -13.10 12.52
N TRP A 40 6.65 -12.73 12.17
CA TRP A 40 6.35 -12.03 10.91
C TRP A 40 7.02 -10.64 10.82
N MET A 41 7.29 -9.98 11.97
CA MET A 41 8.08 -8.74 12.05
C MET A 41 9.57 -9.04 12.10
N GLU A 42 9.94 -10.18 12.68
CA GLU A 42 11.30 -10.67 12.66
C GLU A 42 11.63 -11.04 11.21
N ARG A 43 12.54 -10.27 10.61
CA ARG A 43 12.80 -10.28 9.17
C ARG A 43 13.50 -11.58 8.72
N TYR A 44 13.10 -12.77 9.18
CA TYR A 44 13.75 -14.02 8.87
C TYR A 44 13.55 -14.42 7.41
N VAL A 45 14.55 -14.02 6.62
CA VAL A 45 15.32 -14.88 5.70
C VAL A 45 14.59 -15.49 4.49
N THR A 46 14.83 -14.88 3.33
CA THR A 46 15.17 -15.66 2.13
C THR A 46 16.70 -15.75 2.08
N ASP A 47 17.27 -16.95 2.09
CA ASP A 47 18.72 -17.23 1.89
C ASP A 47 19.73 -16.49 2.82
N GLY A 48 19.50 -16.55 4.12
CA GLY A 48 20.31 -15.89 5.17
C GLY A 48 20.16 -14.36 5.29
N LYS A 49 19.36 -13.67 4.47
CA LYS A 49 19.26 -12.20 4.46
C LYS A 49 17.91 -11.67 4.98
N PRO A 50 17.89 -10.57 5.75
CA PRO A 50 16.64 -10.00 6.21
C PRO A 50 15.77 -9.51 5.04
N LYS A 51 14.44 -9.67 5.16
CA LYS A 51 13.50 -9.03 4.21
C LYS A 51 13.76 -7.50 4.20
N PRO A 52 13.68 -6.83 3.03
CA PRO A 52 13.80 -5.38 2.94
C PRO A 52 12.84 -4.65 3.87
N GLN A 53 13.18 -3.41 4.25
CA GLN A 53 12.23 -2.59 5.01
C GLN A 53 11.06 -2.19 4.11
N TRP A 54 9.83 -2.22 4.65
CA TRP A 54 8.69 -1.64 3.93
C TRP A 54 8.88 -0.13 3.75
N GLY A 55 9.50 0.56 4.70
CA GLY A 55 9.68 2.01 4.61
C GLY A 55 8.36 2.79 4.72
N PRO A 56 8.40 4.13 4.65
CA PRO A 56 7.24 4.97 4.92
C PRO A 56 6.19 4.87 3.80
N GLY A 57 4.91 4.79 4.19
CA GLY A 57 3.78 4.79 3.27
C GLY A 57 3.45 3.43 2.62
N ARG A 58 4.05 2.34 3.11
CA ARG A 58 3.82 0.97 2.62
C ARG A 58 3.54 -0.04 3.71
N ASP A 59 2.77 -1.05 3.36
CA ASP A 59 2.55 -2.25 4.17
C ASP A 59 2.46 -3.51 3.31
N ASP A 60 2.66 -4.68 3.92
CA ASP A 60 2.45 -5.98 3.27
C ASP A 60 1.05 -6.52 3.58
N ALA A 61 0.02 -5.76 3.18
CA ALA A 61 -1.38 -5.93 3.61
C ALA A 61 -1.93 -7.36 3.46
N MET A 62 -1.57 -8.05 2.38
CA MET A 62 -2.08 -9.40 2.12
C MET A 62 -1.40 -10.46 2.97
N ASN A 63 -0.10 -10.32 3.25
CA ASN A 63 0.56 -11.22 4.19
C ASN A 63 0.02 -11.03 5.60
N LEU A 64 -0.27 -9.79 6.03
CA LEU A 64 -0.90 -9.54 7.33
C LEU A 64 -2.26 -10.23 7.42
N THR A 65 -3.09 -10.08 6.40
CA THR A 65 -4.39 -10.76 6.32
C THR A 65 -4.23 -12.28 6.30
N LYS A 66 -3.28 -12.80 5.52
CA LYS A 66 -2.95 -14.23 5.44
C LYS A 66 -2.53 -14.75 6.81
N TYR A 67 -1.65 -14.09 7.54
CA TYR A 67 -1.16 -14.63 8.82
C TYR A 67 -2.20 -14.49 9.94
N PHE A 68 -2.80 -13.31 10.10
CA PHE A 68 -3.64 -13.04 11.27
C PHE A 68 -5.10 -13.49 11.13
N MET A 69 -5.68 -13.32 9.96
CA MET A 69 -7.09 -13.70 9.76
C MET A 69 -7.24 -15.19 9.53
N THR A 70 -6.26 -15.82 8.86
CA THR A 70 -6.35 -17.22 8.44
C THR A 70 -5.59 -18.20 9.34
N ASN A 71 -4.62 -17.70 10.13
CA ASN A 71 -3.64 -18.50 10.88
C ASN A 71 -2.80 -19.44 9.99
N MET A 72 -2.64 -19.12 8.70
CA MET A 72 -1.70 -19.82 7.83
C MET A 72 -0.27 -19.57 8.29
N ALA A 73 0.59 -20.56 8.07
CA ALA A 73 2.01 -20.44 8.39
C ALA A 73 2.66 -19.32 7.57
N GLU A 74 3.63 -18.64 8.19
CA GLU A 74 4.48 -17.68 7.50
C GLU A 74 5.26 -18.34 6.36
N ASP A 75 5.40 -17.63 5.25
CA ASP A 75 6.14 -18.10 4.08
C ASP A 75 7.16 -17.05 3.57
N LYS A 76 7.83 -17.38 2.47
CA LYS A 76 8.87 -16.54 1.87
C LYS A 76 8.32 -15.39 1.02
N THR A 77 7.00 -15.24 0.91
CA THR A 77 6.41 -14.14 0.15
C THR A 77 6.65 -12.81 0.85
N PHE A 78 6.71 -11.75 0.06
CA PHE A 78 6.99 -10.40 0.51
C PHE A 78 6.36 -9.47 -0.50
N GLY A 79 5.40 -8.65 -0.12
CA GLY A 79 4.65 -7.84 -1.08
C GLY A 79 4.28 -6.46 -0.57
N PRO A 80 5.22 -5.66 -0.04
CA PRO A 80 4.88 -4.33 0.45
C PRO A 80 4.40 -3.43 -0.69
N THR A 81 3.26 -2.78 -0.48
CA THR A 81 2.64 -1.88 -1.45
C THR A 81 2.26 -0.56 -0.84
N ASP A 82 2.13 0.45 -1.69
CA ASP A 82 1.54 1.73 -1.32
C ASP A 82 0.02 1.55 -1.08
N PHE A 83 -0.53 2.40 -0.22
CA PHE A 83 -1.96 2.41 0.06
C PHE A 83 -2.76 2.87 -1.18
N PRO A 84 -3.80 2.11 -1.62
CA PRO A 84 -4.69 2.57 -2.68
C PRO A 84 -5.45 3.85 -2.28
N SER A 85 -5.91 4.60 -3.27
CA SER A 85 -6.79 5.76 -3.06
C SER A 85 -8.07 5.37 -2.33
N ILE A 86 -8.49 6.21 -1.38
CA ILE A 86 -9.68 6.00 -0.52
C ILE A 86 -10.86 6.90 -0.91
N TRP A 87 -10.83 7.44 -2.12
CA TRP A 87 -11.86 8.34 -2.66
C TRP A 87 -12.48 7.72 -3.92
N ASN A 88 -13.70 8.15 -4.22
CA ASN A 88 -14.53 7.67 -5.34
C ASN A 88 -14.59 6.14 -5.43
N LEU A 89 -14.71 5.43 -4.30
CA LEU A 89 -14.67 3.97 -4.32
C LEU A 89 -15.87 3.34 -5.08
N ALA A 90 -16.98 4.08 -5.25
CA ALA A 90 -18.11 3.67 -6.09
C ALA A 90 -17.72 3.51 -7.57
N ASP A 91 -16.78 4.31 -8.07
CA ASP A 91 -16.31 4.27 -9.45
C ASP A 91 -15.27 3.17 -9.69
N ARG A 92 -14.74 2.60 -8.60
CA ARG A 92 -13.73 1.54 -8.58
C ARG A 92 -14.32 0.14 -8.36
N SER A 93 -15.64 0.01 -8.22
CA SER A 93 -16.27 -1.27 -7.89
C SER A 93 -17.58 -1.51 -8.63
N GLY A 94 -18.08 -2.75 -8.54
CA GLY A 94 -19.26 -3.18 -9.28
C GLY A 94 -18.90 -3.60 -10.70
N LYS A 95 -19.61 -3.07 -11.71
CA LYS A 95 -19.46 -3.46 -13.11
C LYS A 95 -19.00 -2.32 -14.00
N ASP A 96 -18.23 -2.65 -15.03
CA ASP A 96 -17.86 -1.71 -16.08
C ASP A 96 -19.04 -1.41 -17.04
N ASN A 97 -18.80 -0.63 -18.09
CA ASN A 97 -19.80 -0.29 -19.10
C ASN A 97 -20.30 -1.50 -19.91
N ALA A 98 -19.54 -2.60 -19.96
CA ALA A 98 -19.90 -3.84 -20.61
C ALA A 98 -20.55 -4.85 -19.66
N GLY A 99 -20.82 -4.47 -18.41
CA GLY A 99 -21.41 -5.35 -17.39
C GLY A 99 -20.45 -6.39 -16.78
N LYS A 100 -19.15 -6.29 -17.04
CA LYS A 100 -18.09 -7.15 -16.48
C LYS A 100 -17.69 -6.64 -15.09
N GLN A 101 -17.43 -7.58 -14.17
CA GLN A 101 -17.03 -7.28 -12.80
C GLN A 101 -15.69 -6.52 -12.75
N MET A 102 -15.64 -5.45 -11.97
CA MET A 102 -14.42 -4.72 -11.59
C MET A 102 -13.93 -5.21 -10.23
N LEU A 103 -12.62 -5.19 -10.04
CA LEU A 103 -11.94 -5.73 -8.87
C LEU A 103 -11.14 -4.63 -8.15
N LEU A 104 -10.91 -4.85 -6.87
CA LEU A 104 -10.17 -3.99 -5.95
C LEU A 104 -8.94 -4.73 -5.43
N ASN A 105 -8.14 -4.02 -4.62
CA ASN A 105 -6.77 -4.39 -4.27
C ASN A 105 -5.85 -4.41 -5.50
N TRP A 106 -4.53 -4.32 -5.28
CA TRP A 106 -3.57 -4.22 -6.37
C TRP A 106 -3.65 -5.37 -7.37
N THR A 107 -4.01 -6.58 -6.92
CA THR A 107 -4.03 -7.80 -7.75
C THR A 107 -5.45 -8.29 -8.07
N GLY A 108 -6.49 -7.53 -7.75
CA GLY A 108 -7.88 -7.90 -8.04
C GLY A 108 -8.51 -8.86 -7.04
N ASP A 109 -8.01 -8.89 -5.80
CA ASP A 109 -8.37 -9.91 -4.80
C ASP A 109 -9.82 -9.83 -4.32
N THR A 110 -10.49 -8.69 -4.55
CA THR A 110 -11.78 -8.39 -3.91
C THR A 110 -12.77 -7.74 -4.88
N PRO A 111 -14.05 -8.16 -4.94
CA PRO A 111 -15.03 -7.61 -5.90
C PRO A 111 -15.81 -6.38 -5.41
N ALA A 112 -15.69 -6.00 -4.13
CA ALA A 112 -16.52 -4.95 -3.53
C ALA A 112 -15.81 -4.17 -2.44
N VAL A 113 -16.10 -2.86 -2.34
CA VAL A 113 -15.54 -1.93 -1.34
C VAL A 113 -15.77 -2.44 0.07
N ARG A 114 -17.01 -2.81 0.39
CA ARG A 114 -17.38 -3.41 1.67
C ARG A 114 -16.50 -4.59 2.08
N SER A 115 -16.10 -5.41 1.11
CA SER A 115 -15.27 -6.59 1.37
C SER A 115 -13.84 -6.18 1.72
N VAL A 116 -13.26 -5.23 0.98
CA VAL A 116 -11.93 -4.66 1.31
C VAL A 116 -11.93 -4.11 2.74
N LEU A 117 -12.96 -3.32 3.11
CA LEU A 117 -13.04 -2.71 4.44
C LEU A 117 -13.15 -3.76 5.55
N ILE A 118 -14.00 -4.78 5.37
CA ILE A 118 -14.18 -5.86 6.34
C ILE A 118 -12.89 -6.67 6.47
N ASP A 119 -12.31 -7.13 5.35
CA ASP A 119 -11.16 -8.02 5.35
C ASP A 119 -9.90 -7.34 5.87
N SER A 120 -9.67 -6.07 5.50
CA SER A 120 -8.55 -5.29 6.05
C SER A 120 -8.70 -5.05 7.55
N ALA A 121 -9.90 -4.73 8.04
CA ALA A 121 -10.11 -4.52 9.46
C ALA A 121 -9.92 -5.81 10.28
N LEU A 122 -10.48 -6.93 9.81
CA LEU A 122 -10.30 -8.24 10.45
C LEU A 122 -8.84 -8.73 10.37
N GLY A 123 -8.18 -8.51 9.24
CA GLY A 123 -6.76 -8.82 9.02
C GLY A 123 -5.83 -8.06 9.96
N LEU A 124 -6.21 -6.86 10.39
CA LEU A 124 -5.48 -6.08 11.40
C LEU A 124 -5.97 -6.34 12.85
N GLY A 125 -6.84 -7.33 13.06
CA GLY A 125 -7.28 -7.77 14.38
C GLY A 125 -8.47 -7.01 14.97
N ALA A 126 -9.23 -6.28 14.16
CA ALA A 126 -10.46 -5.64 14.64
C ALA A 126 -11.46 -6.71 15.13
N PRO A 127 -12.07 -6.54 16.31
CA PRO A 127 -13.00 -7.53 16.83
C PRO A 127 -14.36 -7.41 16.10
N ALA A 128 -14.91 -8.55 15.67
CA ALA A 128 -16.24 -8.68 15.06
C ALA A 128 -17.38 -8.44 16.08
N ARG A 129 -17.49 -7.22 16.61
CA ARG A 129 -18.51 -6.81 17.58
C ARG A 129 -19.79 -6.34 16.88
N PRO A 130 -20.94 -6.21 17.57
CA PRO A 130 -22.19 -5.77 16.94
C PRO A 130 -22.11 -4.44 16.16
N TRP A 131 -21.24 -3.52 16.57
CA TRP A 131 -21.03 -2.24 15.87
C TRP A 131 -20.22 -2.36 14.57
N PHE A 132 -19.51 -3.47 14.37
CA PHE A 132 -18.50 -3.63 13.31
C PHE A 132 -19.12 -3.46 11.92
N LEU A 133 -20.19 -4.19 11.64
CA LEU A 133 -20.83 -4.16 10.31
C LEU A 133 -21.47 -2.81 9.99
N GLN A 134 -22.01 -2.12 10.99
CA GLN A 134 -22.52 -0.76 10.81
C GLN A 134 -21.37 0.18 10.47
N ARG A 135 -20.26 0.12 11.21
CA ARG A 135 -19.09 0.97 10.93
C ARG A 135 -18.51 0.72 9.54
N MET A 136 -18.46 -0.53 9.09
CA MET A 136 -17.99 -0.86 7.73
C MET A 136 -18.95 -0.32 6.67
N ALA A 137 -20.27 -0.34 6.91
CA ALA A 137 -21.25 0.25 6.01
C ALA A 137 -21.15 1.79 5.96
N ASP A 138 -20.93 2.45 7.11
CA ASP A 138 -20.73 3.89 7.18
C ASP A 138 -19.47 4.33 6.41
N LEU A 139 -18.37 3.59 6.56
CA LEU A 139 -17.12 3.83 5.83
C LEU A 139 -17.28 3.57 4.33
N ASP A 140 -17.96 2.49 3.94
CA ASP A 140 -18.26 2.21 2.53
C ASP A 140 -19.04 3.39 1.92
N HIS A 141 -20.12 3.81 2.57
CA HIS A 141 -20.92 4.94 2.10
C HIS A 141 -20.09 6.24 1.99
N TYR A 142 -19.28 6.55 3.02
CA TYR A 142 -18.46 7.76 3.02
C TYR A 142 -17.39 7.74 1.92
N LEU A 143 -16.56 6.70 1.87
CA LEU A 143 -15.43 6.61 0.94
C LEU A 143 -15.86 6.38 -0.51
N SER A 144 -17.02 5.74 -0.71
CA SER A 144 -17.62 5.58 -2.04
C SER A 144 -18.04 6.91 -2.67
N ASN A 145 -18.34 7.94 -1.86
CA ASN A 145 -18.80 9.26 -2.32
C ASN A 145 -17.80 10.40 -2.06
N LEU A 146 -16.68 10.14 -1.38
CA LEU A 146 -15.66 11.14 -1.09
C LEU A 146 -14.88 11.46 -2.38
N PRO A 147 -14.86 12.71 -2.88
CA PRO A 147 -14.04 13.08 -4.04
C PRO A 147 -12.56 13.27 -3.67
N PRO A 148 -11.62 13.16 -4.63
CA PRO A 148 -10.22 13.51 -4.42
C PRO A 148 -10.04 15.00 -4.12
N PRO A 149 -8.98 15.38 -3.40
CA PRO A 149 -8.54 16.77 -3.31
C PRO A 149 -8.17 17.32 -4.69
N LYS A 150 -8.61 18.55 -4.97
CA LYS A 150 -8.24 19.28 -6.19
C LYS A 150 -6.76 19.66 -6.16
N TRP A 151 -6.18 19.91 -7.34
CA TRP A 151 -4.82 20.44 -7.48
C TRP A 151 -4.62 21.71 -6.63
N PRO A 152 -3.69 21.71 -5.65
CA PRO A 152 -3.59 22.79 -4.67
C PRO A 152 -2.67 23.93 -5.12
N PHE A 153 -1.86 23.73 -6.18
CA PHE A 153 -0.85 24.71 -6.61
C PHE A 153 -1.42 25.77 -7.57
N THR A 154 -2.66 26.23 -7.35
CA THR A 154 -3.34 27.16 -8.27
C THR A 154 -2.65 28.51 -8.41
N GLU A 155 -1.82 28.92 -7.44
CA GLU A 155 -1.11 30.19 -7.47
C GLU A 155 0.36 30.04 -7.93
N THR A 156 1.02 28.95 -7.55
CA THR A 156 2.47 28.74 -7.79
C THR A 156 2.76 27.85 -9.00
N ASN A 157 1.83 27.00 -9.40
CA ASN A 157 1.89 26.16 -10.60
C ASN A 157 0.46 25.92 -11.15
N PRO A 158 -0.22 26.99 -11.62
CA PRO A 158 -1.56 26.86 -12.20
C PRO A 158 -1.54 25.95 -13.42
N ILE A 159 -2.62 25.19 -13.60
CA ILE A 159 -2.80 24.32 -14.76
C ILE A 159 -3.08 25.18 -16.00
N ASN A 160 -2.24 25.04 -17.02
CA ASN A 160 -2.46 25.61 -18.34
C ASN A 160 -3.54 24.80 -19.08
N GLN A 161 -4.74 25.37 -19.16
CA GLN A 161 -5.92 24.70 -19.72
C GLN A 161 -5.75 24.31 -21.20
N GLN A 162 -5.05 25.13 -21.99
CA GLN A 162 -4.83 24.81 -23.41
C GLN A 162 -3.91 23.60 -23.54
N VAL A 163 -2.82 23.56 -22.77
CA VAL A 163 -1.87 22.44 -22.76
C VAL A 163 -2.54 21.17 -22.19
N ALA A 164 -3.35 21.29 -21.14
CA ALA A 164 -4.13 20.19 -20.59
C ALA A 164 -5.15 19.65 -21.60
N THR A 165 -5.79 20.51 -22.39
CA THR A 165 -6.71 20.07 -23.48
C THR A 165 -5.98 19.27 -24.55
N ASP A 166 -4.76 19.66 -24.91
CA ASP A 166 -3.94 18.88 -25.84
C ASP A 166 -3.44 17.58 -25.21
N GLY A 167 -3.12 17.59 -23.91
CA GLY A 167 -2.80 16.41 -23.12
C GLY A 167 -3.94 15.40 -23.02
N GLN A 168 -5.18 15.89 -22.90
CA GLN A 168 -6.38 15.04 -22.86
C GLN A 168 -6.51 14.18 -24.12
N LYS A 169 -6.14 14.72 -25.29
CA LYS A 169 -6.18 13.96 -26.55
C LYS A 169 -5.22 12.78 -26.52
N ILE A 170 -4.02 12.99 -25.95
CA ILE A 170 -3.02 11.93 -25.76
C ILE A 170 -3.53 10.89 -24.78
N TYR A 171 -4.03 11.34 -23.62
CA TYR A 171 -4.60 10.45 -22.60
C TYR A 171 -5.77 9.62 -23.14
N THR A 172 -6.68 10.23 -23.89
CA THR A 172 -7.84 9.53 -24.49
C THR A 172 -7.39 8.41 -25.44
N ARG A 173 -6.32 8.65 -26.20
CA ARG A 173 -5.77 7.67 -27.14
C ARG A 173 -5.01 6.54 -26.44
N ASP A 174 -4.19 6.88 -25.44
CA ASP A 174 -3.15 5.98 -24.93
C ASP A 174 -3.42 5.41 -23.53
N CYS A 175 -4.35 5.99 -22.77
CA CYS A 175 -4.51 5.71 -21.34
C CYS A 175 -5.96 5.38 -20.95
N ALA A 176 -6.95 6.04 -21.56
CA ALA A 176 -8.36 5.99 -21.16
C ALA A 176 -8.94 4.57 -21.11
N ALA A 177 -8.56 3.68 -22.03
CA ALA A 177 -9.07 2.31 -22.04
C ALA A 177 -8.81 1.54 -20.73
N CYS A 178 -7.72 1.87 -20.02
CA CYS A 178 -7.35 1.25 -18.74
C CYS A 178 -7.68 2.11 -17.51
N HIS A 179 -7.85 3.41 -17.68
CA HIS A 179 -7.86 4.38 -16.58
C HIS A 179 -9.10 5.25 -16.50
N ASP A 180 -9.95 5.32 -17.54
CA ASP A 180 -11.21 6.03 -17.41
C ASP A 180 -12.20 5.24 -16.56
N PRO A 181 -13.01 5.90 -15.72
CA PRO A 181 -14.02 5.22 -14.93
C PRO A 181 -14.87 4.27 -15.79
N ARG A 182 -14.95 2.99 -15.37
CA ARG A 182 -15.73 1.93 -16.03
C ARG A 182 -15.34 1.64 -17.50
N ALA A 183 -14.16 2.03 -17.96
CA ALA A 183 -13.64 1.65 -19.27
C ALA A 183 -13.29 0.15 -19.35
N GLU A 184 -12.90 -0.31 -20.54
CA GLU A 184 -12.74 -1.73 -20.83
C GLU A 184 -11.74 -2.46 -19.93
N PHE A 185 -10.67 -1.81 -19.46
CA PHE A 185 -9.68 -2.45 -18.60
C PHE A 185 -9.62 -1.87 -17.19
N THR A 186 -10.41 -0.83 -16.91
CA THR A 186 -10.44 -0.18 -15.60
C THR A 186 -10.84 -1.13 -14.49
N ASN A 187 -10.01 -1.18 -13.45
CA ASN A 187 -10.15 -2.12 -12.33
C ASN A 187 -10.23 -3.59 -12.76
N LYS A 188 -9.59 -3.94 -13.88
CA LYS A 188 -9.40 -5.33 -14.31
C LYS A 188 -7.92 -5.67 -14.26
N VAL A 189 -7.66 -6.96 -14.05
CA VAL A 189 -6.29 -7.45 -13.97
C VAL A 189 -5.65 -7.41 -15.35
N ILE A 190 -4.60 -6.59 -15.48
CA ILE A 190 -3.69 -6.59 -16.61
C ILE A 190 -2.65 -7.69 -16.35
N PRO A 191 -2.45 -8.65 -17.27
CA PRO A 191 -1.50 -9.75 -17.07
C PRO A 191 -0.10 -9.27 -16.69
N ILE A 192 0.57 -9.98 -15.76
CA ILE A 192 1.94 -9.64 -15.35
C ILE A 192 2.93 -9.63 -16.53
N THR A 193 2.70 -10.48 -17.52
CA THR A 193 3.49 -10.56 -18.76
C THR A 193 3.33 -9.33 -19.67
N GLU A 194 2.25 -8.57 -19.49
CA GLU A 194 1.97 -7.34 -20.23
C GLU A 194 2.38 -6.12 -19.41
N ILE A 195 1.86 -5.97 -18.19
CA ILE A 195 2.14 -4.80 -17.35
C ILE A 195 3.60 -4.76 -16.91
N GLY A 196 4.23 -5.93 -16.69
CA GLY A 196 5.65 -6.08 -16.48
C GLY A 196 6.22 -5.37 -15.25
N THR A 197 5.38 -4.97 -14.28
CA THR A 197 5.81 -4.36 -13.01
C THR A 197 6.36 -5.42 -12.04
N ASP A 198 6.93 -4.99 -10.91
CA ASP A 198 7.41 -5.91 -9.86
C ASP A 198 6.32 -6.96 -9.49
N PRO A 199 6.60 -8.27 -9.51
CA PRO A 199 5.60 -9.32 -9.28
C PRO A 199 5.43 -9.73 -7.81
N GLU A 200 6.22 -9.21 -6.88
CA GLU A 200 6.34 -9.76 -5.53
C GLU A 200 5.03 -9.68 -4.72
N ARG A 201 4.27 -8.59 -4.88
CA ARG A 201 2.93 -8.47 -4.29
C ARG A 201 1.94 -9.49 -4.84
N MET A 202 2.05 -9.89 -6.10
CA MET A 202 1.18 -10.91 -6.70
C MET A 202 1.36 -12.28 -6.04
N TYR A 203 2.59 -12.60 -5.62
CA TYR A 203 2.87 -13.89 -4.99
C TYR A 203 2.41 -13.99 -3.53
N SER A 204 2.09 -12.88 -2.85
CA SER A 204 1.72 -12.92 -1.43
C SER A 204 0.31 -13.46 -1.17
N TRP A 205 -0.57 -13.46 -2.18
CA TRP A 205 -1.95 -13.92 -2.06
C TRP A 205 -2.25 -15.10 -3.00
N SER A 206 -2.84 -16.16 -2.44
CA SER A 206 -3.14 -17.40 -3.16
C SER A 206 -4.62 -17.75 -3.11
N LYS A 207 -5.03 -18.68 -3.99
CA LYS A 207 -6.35 -19.31 -3.95
C LYS A 207 -6.70 -19.85 -2.57
N ASP A 208 -5.76 -20.58 -1.96
CA ASP A 208 -5.98 -21.21 -0.66
C ASP A 208 -6.15 -20.15 0.45
N ALA A 209 -5.37 -19.05 0.38
CA ALA A 209 -5.53 -17.93 1.30
C ALA A 209 -6.89 -17.25 1.15
N ALA A 210 -7.37 -17.04 -0.08
CA ALA A 210 -8.69 -16.48 -0.35
C ALA A 210 -9.82 -17.39 0.17
N ALA A 211 -9.74 -18.70 -0.10
CA ALA A 211 -10.73 -19.67 0.34
C ALA A 211 -10.80 -19.76 1.88
N GLU A 212 -9.63 -19.77 2.53
CA GLU A 212 -9.55 -19.79 4.00
C GLU A 212 -10.05 -18.47 4.61
N ALA A 213 -9.70 -17.32 4.04
CA ALA A 213 -10.22 -16.02 4.43
C ALA A 213 -11.75 -15.98 4.36
N ASN A 214 -12.33 -16.41 3.23
CA ASN A 214 -13.77 -16.52 3.04
C ASN A 214 -14.42 -17.44 4.09
N ARG A 215 -13.80 -18.59 4.38
CA ARG A 215 -14.27 -19.53 5.41
C ARG A 215 -14.28 -18.89 6.80
N ARG A 216 -13.22 -18.18 7.18
CA ARG A 216 -13.07 -17.53 8.50
C ARG A 216 -14.12 -16.44 8.70
N VAL A 217 -14.30 -15.56 7.73
CA VAL A 217 -15.30 -14.49 7.79
C VAL A 217 -16.70 -15.07 7.93
N LYS A 218 -17.02 -16.13 7.18
CA LYS A 218 -18.29 -16.84 7.31
C LYS A 218 -18.49 -17.46 8.70
N GLN A 219 -17.45 -18.04 9.30
CA GLN A 219 -17.49 -18.59 10.66
C GLN A 219 -17.72 -17.52 11.74
N MET A 220 -17.34 -16.28 11.47
CA MET A 220 -17.65 -15.14 12.34
C MET A 220 -19.11 -14.65 12.20
N GLY A 221 -19.91 -15.26 11.32
CA GLY A 221 -21.28 -14.83 11.05
C GLY A 221 -21.38 -13.53 10.24
N ILE A 222 -20.31 -13.16 9.53
CA ILE A 222 -20.26 -11.95 8.71
C ILE A 222 -20.57 -12.32 7.25
N GLU A 223 -21.54 -11.62 6.67
CA GLU A 223 -21.85 -11.73 5.24
C GLU A 223 -21.20 -10.58 4.47
N ARG A 224 -20.47 -10.94 3.41
CA ARG A 224 -19.91 -10.02 2.41
C ARG A 224 -19.69 -10.76 1.09
N PRO A 225 -19.56 -10.06 -0.05
CA PRO A 225 -19.02 -10.66 -1.26
C PRO A 225 -17.69 -11.40 -0.98
N PRO A 226 -17.51 -12.64 -1.47
CA PRO A 226 -16.29 -13.41 -1.24
C PRO A 226 -15.07 -12.74 -1.90
N MET A 227 -13.90 -12.89 -1.30
CA MET A 227 -12.63 -12.61 -1.97
C MET A 227 -12.47 -13.58 -3.14
N VAL A 228 -11.79 -13.14 -4.18
CA VAL A 228 -11.61 -13.90 -5.42
C VAL A 228 -10.63 -15.05 -5.19
N GLU A 229 -11.10 -16.28 -5.38
CA GLU A 229 -10.29 -17.49 -5.18
C GLU A 229 -9.45 -17.87 -6.41
N THR A 230 -9.82 -17.39 -7.59
CA THR A 230 -9.09 -17.66 -8.83
C THR A 230 -8.99 -16.39 -9.65
N LEU A 231 -7.76 -15.91 -9.82
CA LEU A 231 -7.43 -14.82 -10.73
C LEU A 231 -6.86 -15.45 -12.00
N ASP A 232 -7.56 -15.23 -13.11
CA ASP A 232 -7.07 -15.54 -14.45
C ASP A 232 -7.44 -14.36 -15.35
N PRO A 233 -6.46 -13.56 -15.83
CA PRO A 233 -5.01 -13.70 -15.62
C PRO A 233 -4.55 -13.27 -14.22
N TYR A 234 -3.31 -13.64 -13.86
CA TYR A 234 -2.58 -13.04 -12.74
C TYR A 234 -1.86 -11.75 -13.18
N GLY A 235 -1.90 -10.72 -12.33
CA GLY A 235 -1.25 -9.44 -12.61
C GLY A 235 -1.77 -8.33 -11.70
N TYR A 236 -1.88 -7.11 -12.24
CA TYR A 236 -2.28 -5.93 -11.46
C TYR A 236 -3.47 -5.20 -12.06
N VAL A 237 -4.34 -4.65 -11.22
CA VAL A 237 -5.47 -3.83 -11.68
C VAL A 237 -5.01 -2.46 -12.14
N SER A 238 -5.66 -1.89 -13.15
CA SER A 238 -5.46 -0.50 -13.58
C SER A 238 -6.56 0.42 -12.98
N PRO A 239 -6.29 1.13 -11.87
CA PRO A 239 -7.30 1.99 -11.25
C PRO A 239 -7.51 3.31 -11.99
N PRO A 240 -8.69 3.94 -11.84
CA PRO A 240 -8.89 5.32 -12.25
C PRO A 240 -7.81 6.26 -11.71
N LEU A 241 -7.46 7.27 -12.51
CA LEU A 241 -6.41 8.25 -12.21
C LEU A 241 -6.94 9.54 -11.55
N ASP A 242 -8.16 9.52 -11.03
CA ASP A 242 -8.69 10.62 -10.24
C ASP A 242 -7.82 10.89 -9.00
N GLY A 243 -7.43 12.15 -8.81
CA GLY A 243 -6.49 12.58 -7.77
C GLY A 243 -5.06 12.04 -7.96
N ILE A 244 -4.64 11.67 -9.19
CA ILE A 244 -3.31 11.08 -9.45
C ILE A 244 -2.14 11.94 -8.99
N TRP A 245 -2.32 13.26 -8.91
CA TRP A 245 -1.31 14.15 -8.40
C TRP A 245 -0.89 13.84 -6.95
N LEU A 246 -1.82 13.31 -6.13
CA LEU A 246 -1.59 13.01 -4.71
C LEU A 246 -1.11 11.57 -4.46
N ARG A 247 -0.85 10.80 -5.51
CA ARG A 247 -0.56 9.35 -5.43
C ARG A 247 0.90 9.01 -5.67
N ALA A 248 1.80 9.98 -5.51
CA ALA A 248 3.24 9.72 -5.53
C ALA A 248 3.67 9.02 -4.23
N PRO A 249 4.74 8.20 -4.27
CA PRO A 249 5.38 7.66 -5.46
C PRO A 249 4.46 6.69 -6.24
N TYR A 250 4.73 6.49 -7.53
CA TYR A 250 3.88 5.77 -8.47
C TYR A 250 4.25 4.29 -8.59
N LEU A 251 3.35 3.53 -9.24
CA LEU A 251 3.24 2.06 -9.25
C LEU A 251 2.72 1.50 -7.92
N HIS A 252 2.35 0.22 -7.91
CA HIS A 252 1.74 -0.43 -6.74
C HIS A 252 2.66 -0.46 -5.50
N ASN A 253 3.98 -0.42 -5.70
CA ASN A 253 5.00 -0.47 -4.66
C ASN A 253 5.69 0.88 -4.41
N GLY A 254 5.19 1.96 -5.03
CA GLY A 254 5.72 3.31 -4.90
C GLY A 254 7.21 3.40 -5.22
N SER A 255 7.61 2.85 -6.37
CA SER A 255 9.00 2.71 -6.83
C SER A 255 9.44 3.76 -7.85
N VAL A 256 8.53 4.64 -8.27
CA VAL A 256 8.82 5.74 -9.19
C VAL A 256 8.43 7.08 -8.56
N PRO A 257 9.36 8.01 -8.31
CA PRO A 257 9.09 9.16 -7.44
C PRO A 257 8.13 10.21 -8.02
N THR A 258 8.09 10.37 -9.35
CA THR A 258 7.26 11.39 -10.02
C THR A 258 6.56 10.83 -11.27
N LEU A 259 5.42 11.41 -11.69
CA LEU A 259 4.77 11.04 -12.95
C LEU A 259 5.70 11.29 -14.13
N ARG A 260 6.50 12.36 -14.09
CA ARG A 260 7.47 12.65 -15.14
C ARG A 260 8.50 11.54 -15.29
N ASP A 261 8.95 10.96 -14.18
CA ASP A 261 9.88 9.83 -14.20
C ASP A 261 9.19 8.53 -14.67
N LEU A 262 7.90 8.34 -14.36
CA LEU A 262 7.13 7.19 -14.85
C LEU A 262 7.05 7.15 -16.38
N LEU A 263 6.93 8.32 -17.01
CA LEU A 263 6.93 8.50 -18.46
C LEU A 263 8.32 8.42 -19.10
N ASN A 264 9.41 8.25 -18.34
CA ASN A 264 10.71 7.93 -18.91
C ASN A 264 10.83 6.43 -19.23
N SER A 265 11.78 6.09 -20.10
CA SER A 265 12.12 4.68 -20.29
C SER A 265 12.59 4.08 -18.96
N GLN A 266 12.41 2.78 -18.78
CA GLN A 266 12.70 2.11 -17.50
C GLN A 266 14.14 2.36 -17.01
N ASN A 267 15.10 2.41 -17.94
CA ASN A 267 16.52 2.61 -17.63
C ASN A 267 16.86 4.05 -17.19
N GLU A 268 15.97 5.00 -17.41
CA GLU A 268 16.12 6.41 -17.03
C GLU A 268 15.39 6.74 -15.72
N ARG A 269 14.62 5.79 -15.16
CA ARG A 269 13.94 5.96 -13.86
C ARG A 269 14.98 5.96 -12.73
N PRO A 270 14.83 6.82 -11.71
CA PRO A 270 15.71 6.80 -10.54
C PRO A 270 15.78 5.41 -9.91
N GLN A 271 17.01 4.90 -9.76
CA GLN A 271 17.24 3.60 -9.10
C GLN A 271 17.16 3.71 -7.58
N THR A 272 17.47 4.91 -7.06
CA THR A 272 17.39 5.25 -5.65
C THR A 272 16.82 6.65 -5.47
N PHE A 273 16.01 6.85 -4.44
CA PHE A 273 15.46 8.15 -4.01
C PHE A 273 15.04 8.06 -2.53
N HIS A 274 14.68 9.15 -1.88
CA HIS A 274 14.23 9.10 -0.49
C HIS A 274 12.71 9.16 -0.35
N ARG A 275 12.14 8.27 0.48
CA ARG A 275 10.72 8.29 0.90
C ARG A 275 10.57 8.91 2.28
N GLY A 276 9.44 9.57 2.52
CA GLY A 276 9.13 10.25 3.79
C GLY A 276 9.54 11.72 3.83
N TYR A 277 10.05 12.28 2.73
CA TYR A 277 10.20 13.73 2.55
C TYR A 277 8.92 14.30 1.92
N ASP A 278 8.33 15.31 2.55
CA ASP A 278 6.99 15.81 2.25
C ASP A 278 6.97 17.01 1.28
N VAL A 279 8.11 17.36 0.69
CA VAL A 279 8.20 18.45 -0.29
C VAL A 279 7.85 17.96 -1.69
N PHE A 280 6.72 18.45 -2.19
CA PHE A 280 6.18 18.11 -3.49
C PHE A 280 6.79 18.95 -4.63
N ASP A 281 7.02 18.32 -5.78
CA ASP A 281 7.37 18.95 -7.06
C ASP A 281 6.13 19.05 -7.95
N PRO A 282 5.52 20.24 -8.10
CA PRO A 282 4.34 20.41 -8.95
C PRO A 282 4.65 20.34 -10.46
N VAL A 283 5.92 20.45 -10.86
CA VAL A 283 6.31 20.35 -12.27
C VAL A 283 6.43 18.89 -12.69
N LYS A 284 7.13 18.07 -11.89
CA LYS A 284 7.27 16.63 -12.16
C LYS A 284 6.09 15.79 -11.66
N VAL A 285 5.26 16.36 -10.78
CA VAL A 285 4.13 15.74 -10.09
C VAL A 285 4.60 14.54 -9.28
N GLY A 286 5.14 14.81 -8.09
CA GLY A 286 5.62 13.81 -7.14
C GLY A 286 6.51 14.43 -6.05
N PHE A 287 7.27 13.63 -5.32
CA PHE A 287 8.14 14.14 -4.25
C PHE A 287 9.53 14.49 -4.75
N ARG A 288 10.09 15.59 -4.22
CA ARG A 288 11.48 15.99 -4.50
C ARG A 288 12.44 15.07 -3.78
N GLU A 289 13.63 14.90 -4.35
CA GLU A 289 14.76 14.36 -3.61
C GLU A 289 15.22 15.40 -2.58
N PRO A 290 15.37 15.06 -1.30
CA PRO A 290 15.85 15.98 -0.28
C PRO A 290 17.31 16.38 -0.55
N LEU A 291 17.68 17.58 -0.13
CA LEU A 291 19.08 18.00 -0.15
C LEU A 291 19.93 17.05 0.75
N PRO A 292 21.21 16.82 0.39
CA PRO A 292 22.12 16.05 1.24
C PRO A 292 22.12 16.59 2.67
N ARG A 293 22.02 15.69 3.65
CA ARG A 293 21.90 16.05 5.07
C ARG A 293 23.15 16.76 5.56
N ALA A 294 22.96 17.81 6.36
CA ALA A 294 23.90 18.13 7.42
C ALA A 294 23.54 17.26 8.64
N THR A 295 24.48 16.49 9.16
CA THR A 295 24.31 15.74 10.41
C THR A 295 24.21 16.72 11.58
N GLY A 296 23.21 16.56 12.46
CA GLY A 296 23.17 17.30 13.72
C GLY A 296 24.36 16.95 14.64
N PRO A 297 24.64 17.76 15.68
CA PRO A 297 25.77 17.54 16.58
C PRO A 297 25.78 16.17 17.29
N THR A 298 24.60 15.55 17.43
CA THR A 298 24.39 14.24 18.07
C THR A 298 24.10 13.11 17.07
N GLY A 299 24.18 13.38 15.76
CA GLY A 299 23.82 12.41 14.71
C GLY A 299 22.32 12.19 14.51
N GLU A 300 21.46 12.94 15.21
CA GLU A 300 20.01 12.87 15.05
C GLU A 300 19.53 13.49 13.73
N LEU A 301 18.51 12.87 13.14
CA LEU A 301 17.88 13.30 11.89
C LEU A 301 16.61 14.09 12.22
N THR A 302 16.55 15.37 11.82
CA THR A 302 15.39 16.26 12.07
C THR A 302 14.15 15.90 11.26
N GLN A 303 14.28 15.09 10.21
CA GLN A 303 13.18 14.39 9.52
C GLN A 303 13.68 13.04 9.00
N PRO A 304 13.14 11.89 9.47
CA PRO A 304 13.60 10.58 9.04
C PRO A 304 13.00 10.22 7.68
N TYR A 305 13.59 10.71 6.59
CA TYR A 305 13.40 10.13 5.27
C TYR A 305 14.34 8.94 5.06
N ILE A 306 13.88 7.91 4.35
CA ILE A 306 14.58 6.62 4.19
C ILE A 306 14.97 6.45 2.72
N LEU A 307 16.21 6.04 2.48
CA LEU A 307 16.69 5.69 1.15
C LEU A 307 15.90 4.48 0.64
N PHE A 308 15.23 4.64 -0.49
CA PHE A 308 14.53 3.62 -1.22
C PHE A 308 15.42 3.13 -2.35
N ASP A 309 15.63 1.82 -2.44
CA ASP A 309 16.42 1.19 -3.49
C ASP A 309 15.53 0.23 -4.29
N THR A 310 15.37 0.53 -5.58
CA THR A 310 14.51 -0.23 -6.50
C THR A 310 15.07 -1.61 -6.86
N ARG A 311 16.32 -1.90 -6.47
CA ARG A 311 16.99 -3.19 -6.67
C ARG A 311 16.69 -4.18 -5.54
N GLU A 312 16.10 -3.72 -4.44
CA GLU A 312 15.64 -4.61 -3.38
C GLU A 312 14.37 -5.36 -3.82
N LYS A 313 14.22 -6.59 -3.32
CA LYS A 313 13.05 -7.44 -3.59
C LYS A 313 11.75 -6.68 -3.26
N GLY A 314 10.80 -6.61 -4.20
CA GLY A 314 9.51 -5.92 -4.03
C GLY A 314 9.54 -4.42 -4.29
N ASN A 315 10.72 -3.85 -4.58
CA ASN A 315 10.88 -2.43 -4.87
C ASN A 315 11.10 -2.14 -6.37
N GLY A 316 10.96 -3.14 -7.25
CA GLY A 316 11.24 -2.99 -8.69
C GLY A 316 10.43 -1.86 -9.32
N ASN A 317 11.11 -1.01 -10.10
CA ASN A 317 10.54 0.14 -10.81
C ASN A 317 10.31 -0.13 -12.30
N ASN A 318 10.29 -1.40 -12.69
CA ASN A 318 10.04 -1.88 -14.05
C ASN A 318 8.55 -1.84 -14.42
N GLY A 319 8.26 -2.12 -15.69
CA GLY A 319 6.90 -2.23 -16.22
C GLY A 319 6.20 -0.90 -16.46
N HIS A 320 4.94 -0.99 -16.85
CA HIS A 320 4.10 0.13 -17.24
C HIS A 320 4.83 1.04 -18.24
N THR A 321 5.15 0.50 -19.41
CA THR A 321 5.92 1.19 -20.45
C THR A 321 5.05 2.08 -21.35
N TYR A 322 3.75 2.15 -21.08
CA TYR A 322 2.81 3.07 -21.71
C TYR A 322 3.27 4.54 -21.57
N GLY A 323 3.19 5.30 -22.66
CA GLY A 323 3.62 6.70 -22.70
C GLY A 323 5.14 6.95 -22.73
N THR A 324 5.98 5.92 -22.55
CA THR A 324 7.44 6.11 -22.49
C THR A 324 8.06 6.56 -23.81
N GLN A 325 7.43 6.23 -24.93
CA GLN A 325 7.85 6.59 -26.30
C GLN A 325 7.34 7.96 -26.77
N LEU A 326 6.53 8.66 -25.96
CA LEU A 326 6.07 10.00 -26.29
C LEU A 326 7.25 10.97 -26.38
N SER A 327 7.12 12.01 -27.21
CA SER A 327 8.06 13.13 -27.22
C SER A 327 8.07 13.83 -25.86
N ASN A 328 9.15 14.53 -25.51
CA ASN A 328 9.19 15.30 -24.26
C ASN A 328 8.04 16.33 -24.18
N GLN A 329 7.71 16.98 -25.30
CA GLN A 329 6.61 17.93 -25.38
C GLN A 329 5.25 17.26 -25.14
N ASP A 330 5.04 16.05 -25.64
CA ASP A 330 3.79 15.31 -25.42
C ASP A 330 3.69 14.76 -24.00
N LYS A 331 4.81 14.37 -23.38
CA LYS A 331 4.86 14.03 -21.95
C LYS A 331 4.47 15.23 -21.10
N GLU A 332 4.94 16.43 -21.42
CA GLU A 332 4.56 17.67 -20.73
C GLU A 332 3.07 17.99 -20.86
N LYS A 333 2.51 17.86 -22.08
CA LYS A 333 1.05 18.01 -22.29
C LYS A 333 0.25 17.01 -21.47
N LEU A 334 0.64 15.73 -21.52
CA LEU A 334 -0.01 14.66 -20.76
C LEU A 334 0.06 14.94 -19.25
N LEU A 335 1.22 15.31 -18.73
CA LEU A 335 1.39 15.70 -17.32
C LEU A 335 0.44 16.83 -16.93
N GLU A 336 0.31 17.85 -17.77
CA GLU A 336 -0.59 18.98 -17.50
C GLU A 336 -2.06 18.54 -17.43
N TYR A 337 -2.46 17.60 -18.29
CA TYR A 337 -3.79 16.99 -18.19
C TYR A 337 -3.96 16.15 -16.91
N LEU A 338 -2.97 15.34 -16.54
CA LEU A 338 -3.03 14.51 -15.32
C LEU A 338 -3.18 15.34 -14.04
N LYS A 339 -2.74 16.60 -14.02
CA LYS A 339 -2.98 17.54 -12.90
C LYS A 339 -4.47 17.91 -12.74
N THR A 340 -5.27 17.75 -13.78
CA THR A 340 -6.72 18.06 -13.77
C THR A 340 -7.59 16.96 -13.17
N LEU A 341 -7.02 15.75 -13.03
CA LEU A 341 -7.74 14.54 -12.62
C LEU A 341 -7.85 14.37 -11.10
#